data_AF-A0A7S2WFX3-F1
#
_entry.id   AF-A0A7S2WFX3-F1
#
_cell.length_a   1.000
_cell.length_b   1.000
_cell.length_c   1.000
_cell.angle_alpha   90.00
_cell.angle_beta   90.00
_cell.angle_gamma   90.00
#
_symmetry.space_group_name_H-M   'P 1'
#
loop_
_entity.id
_entity.type
_entity.pdbx_description
1 polymer ?
#
loop_
_entity_poly.entity_id
_entity_poly.type
_entity_poly.pdbx_seq_one_letter_code
_entity_poly.pdbx_strand_id
1 'polypeptide(L)'
;NASSSSSAYNHQRLVRVATPRDDIVIANLRMSVFSGFNNQLRQKFCLKSCQVLHNRRLRGATCLVATCRSKNNNNKEIVLGSAECSTHEFTNTQLGNSRPGGTVMYI
;
A
#
# COMPACT_ATOMS: atom_id res chain seq x y z
N ASN A 1 -7.00 -13.88 -35.27
CA ASN A 1 -6.58 -14.66 -34.09
C ASN A 1 -6.11 -13.73 -32.98
N ALA A 2 -7.07 -13.20 -32.21
CA ALA A 2 -6.77 -12.41 -31.02
C ALA A 2 -6.38 -13.37 -29.89
N SER A 3 -5.14 -13.24 -29.42
CA SER A 3 -4.61 -13.96 -28.27
C SER A 3 -5.36 -13.52 -27.01
N SER A 4 -6.27 -14.37 -26.54
CA SER A 4 -6.90 -14.27 -25.23
C SER A 4 -5.83 -14.36 -24.14
N SER A 5 -5.43 -13.22 -23.59
CA SER A 5 -4.55 -13.11 -22.43
C SER A 5 -5.24 -13.74 -21.21
N SER A 6 -4.96 -15.01 -20.95
CA SER A 6 -5.43 -15.74 -19.78
C SER A 6 -4.87 -15.07 -18.51
N SER A 7 -5.74 -14.45 -17.70
CA SER A 7 -5.30 -13.75 -16.49
C SER A 7 -4.61 -14.75 -15.54
N ALA A 8 -3.36 -14.50 -15.17
CA ALA A 8 -2.55 -15.38 -14.29
C ALA A 8 -3.05 -15.44 -12.83
N TYR A 9 -4.17 -14.79 -12.53
CA TYR A 9 -4.65 -14.55 -11.17
C TYR A 9 -6.09 -15.03 -11.02
N ASN A 10 -6.41 -15.55 -9.83
CA ASN A 10 -7.78 -15.88 -9.48
C ASN A 10 -8.54 -14.57 -9.19
N HIS A 11 -9.81 -14.47 -9.61
CA HIS A 11 -10.58 -13.22 -9.51
C HIS A 11 -10.98 -12.86 -8.07
N GLN A 12 -10.79 -13.77 -7.11
CA GLN A 12 -11.04 -13.49 -5.71
C GLN A 12 -10.03 -12.48 -5.19
N ARG A 13 -10.50 -11.24 -5.02
CA ARG A 13 -9.77 -10.15 -4.37
C ARG A 13 -10.17 -10.10 -2.91
N LEU A 14 -9.17 -10.02 -2.03
CA LEU A 14 -9.37 -9.85 -0.59
C LEU A 14 -8.71 -8.55 -0.16
N VAL A 15 -9.25 -7.93 0.89
CA VAL A 15 -8.63 -6.77 1.54
C VAL A 15 -8.34 -7.16 2.98
N ARG A 16 -7.12 -6.89 3.44
CA ARG A 16 -6.72 -7.14 4.83
C ARG A 16 -5.83 -6.02 5.35
N VAL A 17 -5.73 -5.94 6.67
CA VAL A 17 -4.74 -5.07 7.33
C VAL A 17 -3.35 -5.58 6.99
N ALA A 18 -2.48 -4.66 6.59
CA ALA A 18 -1.08 -4.91 6.29
C ALA A 18 -0.28 -5.07 7.57
N THR A 19 0.51 -6.13 7.61
CA THR A 19 1.48 -6.41 8.68
C THR A 19 2.85 -5.86 8.30
N PRO A 20 3.83 -5.77 9.23
CA PRO A 20 5.20 -5.41 8.88
C PRO A 20 5.85 -6.29 7.80
N ARG A 21 5.34 -7.51 7.58
CA ARG A 21 5.82 -8.39 6.50
C ARG A 21 5.45 -7.89 5.10
N ASP A 22 4.44 -7.04 5.00
CA ASP A 22 3.97 -6.45 3.75
C ASP A 22 4.74 -5.18 3.37
N ASP A 23 5.47 -4.57 4.32
CA ASP A 23 6.04 -3.23 4.17
C ASP A 23 6.98 -3.11 2.96
N ILE A 24 7.78 -4.15 2.68
CA ILE A 24 8.68 -4.15 1.50
C ILE A 24 7.90 -4.22 0.18
N VAL A 25 6.79 -4.96 0.15
CA VAL A 25 5.94 -5.09 -1.04
C VAL A 25 5.21 -3.78 -1.27
N ILE A 26 4.69 -3.16 -0.21
CA ILE A 26 4.06 -1.83 -0.26
C ILE A 26 5.06 -0.77 -0.73
N ALA A 27 6.28 -0.78 -0.20
CA ALA A 27 7.33 0.15 -0.61
C ALA A 27 7.68 0.00 -2.10
N ASN A 28 7.78 -1.24 -2.59
CA ASN A 28 8.00 -1.50 -4.02
C ASN A 28 6.81 -1.08 -4.88
N LEU A 29 5.57 -1.27 -4.43
CA LEU A 29 4.38 -0.78 -5.12
C LEU A 29 4.37 0.74 -5.20
N ARG A 30 4.63 1.44 -4.09
CA ARG A 30 4.81 2.90 -4.06
C ARG A 30 5.93 3.35 -4.98
N MET A 31 7.01 2.57 -5.10
CA MET A 31 8.11 2.89 -6.01
C MET A 31 7.71 2.67 -7.48
N SER A 32 6.85 1.70 -7.78
CA SER A 32 6.48 1.37 -9.17
C SER A 32 5.71 2.48 -9.90
N VAL A 33 5.13 3.45 -9.18
CA VAL A 33 4.42 4.58 -9.80
C VAL A 33 5.35 5.71 -10.25
N PHE A 34 6.63 5.70 -9.86
CA PHE A 34 7.59 6.71 -10.31
C PHE A 34 8.51 6.12 -11.39
N SER A 35 8.66 6.82 -12.51
CA SER A 35 9.61 6.46 -13.57
C SER A 35 11.01 7.02 -13.31
N GLY A 36 12.05 6.31 -13.76
CA GLY A 36 13.40 6.89 -13.91
C GLY A 36 14.34 6.80 -12.70
N PHE A 37 14.01 6.03 -11.67
CA PHE A 37 14.92 5.86 -10.52
C PHE A 37 16.02 4.83 -10.83
N ASN A 38 17.27 5.20 -10.60
CA ASN A 38 18.38 4.26 -10.60
C ASN A 38 18.31 3.30 -9.40
N ASN A 39 19.05 2.19 -9.46
CA ASN A 39 18.98 1.13 -8.43
C ASN A 39 19.30 1.63 -7.01
N GLN A 40 20.24 2.57 -6.86
CA GLN A 40 20.61 3.14 -5.56
C GLN A 40 19.46 3.97 -4.96
N LEU A 41 18.80 4.80 -5.77
CA LEU A 41 17.65 5.59 -5.34
C LEU A 41 16.46 4.69 -4.99
N ARG A 42 16.23 3.61 -5.75
CA ARG A 42 15.18 2.62 -5.43
C ARG A 42 15.43 1.97 -4.06
N GLN A 43 16.66 1.57 -3.77
CA GLN A 43 17.01 0.98 -2.47
C GLN A 43 16.80 1.98 -1.32
N LYS A 44 17.26 3.23 -1.47
CA LYS A 44 17.06 4.29 -0.48
C LYS A 44 15.57 4.59 -0.26
N PHE A 45 14.79 4.66 -1.35
CA PHE A 45 13.35 4.85 -1.29
C PHE A 45 12.67 3.73 -0.52
N CYS A 46 12.95 2.46 -0.85
CA CYS A 46 12.31 1.34 -0.18
C CYS A 46 12.64 1.29 1.31
N LEU A 47 13.91 1.50 1.68
CA LEU A 47 14.31 1.58 3.10
C LEU A 47 13.57 2.70 3.84
N LYS A 48 13.53 3.90 3.24
CA LYS A 48 12.85 5.05 3.85
C LYS A 48 11.34 4.82 3.94
N SER A 49 10.72 4.24 2.91
CA SER A 49 9.30 3.93 2.89
C SER A 49 8.94 2.93 3.99
N CYS A 50 9.73 1.88 4.21
CA CYS A 50 9.51 0.94 5.30
C CYS A 50 9.62 1.61 6.68
N GLN A 51 10.64 2.47 6.88
CA GLN A 51 10.77 3.24 8.12
C GLN A 51 9.56 4.16 8.37
N VAL A 52 9.09 4.84 7.34
CA VAL A 52 7.92 5.73 7.41
C VAL A 52 6.66 4.92 7.75
N LEU A 53 6.42 3.79 7.08
CA LEU A 53 5.31 2.89 7.39
C LEU A 53 5.33 2.43 8.85
N HIS A 54 6.49 1.99 9.34
CA HIS A 54 6.66 1.57 10.73
C HIS A 54 6.32 2.69 11.73
N ASN A 55 6.94 3.86 11.57
CA ASN A 55 6.73 5.01 12.46
C ASN A 55 5.27 5.47 12.48
N ARG A 56 4.59 5.42 11.33
CA ARG A 56 3.18 5.82 11.21
C ARG A 56 2.26 4.81 11.86
N ARG A 57 2.56 3.51 11.72
CA ARG A 57 1.84 2.43 12.41
C ARG A 57 1.92 2.59 13.94
N LEU A 58 3.09 2.97 14.47
CA LEU A 58 3.25 3.30 15.90
C LEU A 58 2.40 4.50 16.35
N ARG A 59 2.05 5.41 15.43
CA ARG A 59 1.16 6.56 15.68
C ARG A 59 -0.30 6.25 15.34
N GLY A 60 -0.66 4.98 15.17
CA GLY A 60 -2.03 4.55 14.90
C GLY A 60 -2.47 4.58 13.43
N ALA A 61 -1.58 4.82 12.47
CA ALA A 61 -1.95 4.61 11.07
C ALA A 61 -2.19 3.12 10.78
N THR A 62 -3.20 2.85 9.97
CA THR A 62 -3.54 1.52 9.49
C THR A 62 -3.34 1.46 7.99
N CYS A 63 -2.53 0.52 7.52
CA CYS A 63 -2.40 0.25 6.09
C CYS A 63 -3.25 -0.97 5.72
N LEU A 64 -3.98 -0.86 4.62
CA LEU A 64 -4.77 -1.93 4.01
C LEU A 64 -4.06 -2.38 2.73
N VAL A 65 -4.03 -3.68 2.48
CA VAL A 65 -3.55 -4.25 1.23
C VAL A 65 -4.68 -4.99 0.52
N ALA A 66 -4.81 -4.73 -0.78
CA ALA A 66 -5.66 -5.51 -1.66
C ALA A 66 -4.82 -6.64 -2.26
N THR A 67 -5.31 -7.87 -2.15
CA THR A 67 -4.56 -9.07 -2.54
C THR A 67 -5.36 -9.98 -3.44
N CYS A 68 -4.66 -10.80 -4.23
CA CYS A 68 -5.24 -11.92 -4.97
C CYS A 68 -4.39 -13.18 -4.79
N ARG A 69 -5.00 -14.34 -5.05
CA ARG A 69 -4.29 -15.62 -5.09
C ARG A 69 -3.74 -15.88 -6.49
N SER A 70 -2.47 -16.26 -6.56
CA SER A 70 -1.87 -16.73 -7.81
C SER A 70 -2.52 -18.04 -8.26
N LYS A 71 -2.92 -18.15 -9.54
CA LYS A 71 -3.44 -19.42 -10.10
C LYS A 71 -2.40 -20.52 -10.10
N ASN A 72 -1.12 -20.16 -10.26
CA ASN A 72 -0.02 -21.10 -10.36
C ASN A 72 0.51 -21.57 -9.00
N ASN A 73 0.14 -20.87 -7.92
CA ASN A 73 0.55 -21.22 -6.56
C ASN A 73 -0.48 -20.70 -5.55
N ASN A 74 -1.37 -21.57 -5.10
CA ASN A 74 -2.46 -21.22 -4.17
C ASN A 74 -1.97 -20.67 -2.82
N ASN A 75 -0.70 -20.91 -2.45
CA ASN A 75 -0.11 -20.39 -1.21
C ASN A 75 0.53 -19.01 -1.40
N LYS A 76 0.65 -18.52 -2.63
CA LYS A 76 1.25 -17.21 -2.91
C LYS A 76 0.16 -16.16 -3.06
N GLU A 77 0.05 -15.33 -2.03
CA GLU A 77 -0.71 -14.08 -2.07
C GLU A 77 0.10 -13.01 -2.81
N ILE A 78 -0.56 -12.27 -3.69
CA ILE A 78 0.03 -11.16 -4.44
C ILE A 78 -0.67 -9.89 -4.02
N VAL A 79 0.09 -8.90 -3.57
CA VAL A 79 -0.43 -7.56 -3.26
C VAL A 79 -0.59 -6.78 -4.56
N LEU A 80 -1.81 -6.31 -4.80
CA LEU A 80 -2.21 -5.55 -5.98
C LEU A 80 -2.21 -4.04 -5.73
N GLY A 81 -2.38 -3.64 -4.48
CA GLY A 81 -2.44 -2.23 -4.09
C GLY A 81 -2.46 -2.07 -2.58
N SER A 82 -2.24 -0.84 -2.14
CA SER A 82 -2.24 -0.48 -0.73
C SER A 82 -2.93 0.86 -0.52
N ALA A 83 -3.70 0.98 0.56
CA ALA A 83 -4.23 2.24 1.05
C ALA A 83 -3.74 2.46 2.48
N GLU A 84 -3.49 3.70 2.88
CA GLU A 84 -3.09 4.02 4.25
C GLU A 84 -4.10 4.99 4.86
N CYS A 85 -4.51 4.73 6.09
CA CYS A 85 -5.48 5.52 6.83
C CYS A 85 -4.83 6.01 8.13
N SER A 86 -4.86 7.32 8.34
CA SER A 86 -4.22 8.01 9.45
C SER A 86 -5.11 9.16 9.90
N THR A 87 -5.28 9.31 11.21
CA THR A 87 -5.93 10.49 11.81
C THR A 87 -4.90 11.49 12.33
N HIS A 88 -3.75 10.99 12.77
CA HIS A 88 -2.68 11.77 13.41
C HIS A 88 -1.99 12.80 12.50
N GLU A 89 -2.17 12.68 11.18
CA GLU A 89 -1.58 13.62 10.22
C GLU A 89 -2.32 14.96 10.17
N PHE A 90 -3.58 14.96 10.58
CA PHE A 90 -4.42 16.15 10.55
C PHE A 90 -4.62 16.77 11.92
N THR A 91 -4.13 16.13 12.99
CA THR A 91 -4.17 16.68 14.34
C THR A 91 -3.47 18.03 14.40
N ASN A 92 -4.15 19.04 14.96
CA ASN A 92 -3.67 20.43 15.08
C ASN A 92 -3.37 21.13 13.74
N THR A 93 -3.85 20.58 12.62
CA THR A 93 -3.75 21.26 11.31
C THR A 93 -5.02 22.06 11.05
N GLN A 94 -4.92 23.16 10.29
CA GLN A 94 -6.11 23.89 9.84
C GLN A 94 -7.09 22.98 9.07
N LEU A 95 -6.53 22.08 8.26
CA LEU A 95 -7.31 21.13 7.48
C LEU A 95 -8.11 20.19 8.40
N GLY A 96 -7.47 19.54 9.37
CA GLY A 96 -8.13 18.68 10.34
C GLY A 96 -9.17 19.41 11.20
N ASN A 97 -8.85 20.63 11.65
CA ASN A 97 -9.77 21.44 12.45
C ASN A 97 -11.00 21.91 11.65
N SER A 98 -10.92 21.98 10.32
CA SER A 98 -12.03 22.39 9.45
C SER A 98 -13.01 21.26 9.09
N ARG A 99 -12.68 20.00 9.39
CA ARG A 99 -13.49 18.85 8.98
C ARG A 99 -14.52 18.49 10.07
N PRO A 100 -15.78 18.18 9.70
CA PRO A 100 -16.74 17.65 10.66
C PRO A 100 -16.24 16.34 11.27
N GLY A 101 -16.46 16.14 12.57
CA GLY A 101 -16.14 14.89 13.26
C GLY A 101 -16.84 13.69 12.60
N GLY A 102 -16.17 12.55 12.52
CA GLY A 102 -16.70 11.33 11.91
C GLY A 102 -16.63 11.30 10.36
N THR A 103 -15.99 12.28 9.72
CA THR A 103 -15.77 12.27 8.28
C THR A 103 -14.41 11.68 7.90
N VAL A 104 -14.34 11.03 6.73
CA VAL A 104 -13.08 10.52 6.16
C VAL A 104 -12.61 11.50 5.10
N MET A 105 -11.36 11.94 5.21
CA MET A 105 -10.69 12.69 4.15
C MET A 105 -9.85 11.73 3.32
N TYR A 106 -10.02 11.79 2.00
CA TYR A 106 -9.25 11.01 1.03
C TYR A 106 -8.30 11.95 0.28
N ILE A 107 -7.01 11.63 0.27
CA ILE A 107 -5.93 12.36 -0.41
C ILE A 107 -5.20 11.39 -1.34
#